data_AF-E7D1P5-F1
#
_entry.id   AF-E7D1P5-F1
#
_cell.length_a   1.000
_cell.length_b   1.000
_cell.length_c   1.000
_cell.angle_alpha   90.00
_cell.angle_beta   90.00
_cell.angle_gamma   90.00
#
_symmetry.space_group_name_H-M   'P 1'
#
loop_
_entity.id
_entity.type
_entity.pdbx_description
1 polymer ?
#
loop_
_entity_poly.entity_id
_entity_poly.type
_entity_poly.pdbx_seq_one_letter_code
_entity_poly.pdbx_strand_id
1 'polypeptide(L)'
;ARGWKTNTMLLNYAIALLSVCCVVAGQRGCSRDRMRQCEDSLMRNIQRRYNDLGRMEMMTMCQSLRDDFNCLLRETRCLTSEVERSRSGDSLRNALKYIRDGCDTNGASWRDSSCYIGVEMKNCESSFPLGGIQFSSYNPETCRKYNLFADCVRDTVRSRCRSDDDRLMGQYLVDSAQDLAWNCGDTSSSYDNDRSRDDHRDDRYNDRRDDRYGNDRYNDRERDQYRGGSYDREWIQRQRSRQISQWTIFWQLLLGKWEL
;
A
#
# COMPACT_ATOMS: atom_id res chain seq x y z
N ALA A 1 -60.93 -21.77 20.94
CA ALA A 1 -59.91 -20.70 20.91
C ALA A 1 -58.65 -21.16 21.65
N ARG A 2 -57.78 -21.92 21.00
CA ARG A 2 -56.43 -22.27 21.48
C ARG A 2 -55.55 -22.44 20.24
N GLY A 3 -54.31 -21.93 20.27
CA GLY A 3 -53.26 -22.47 19.41
C GLY A 3 -52.49 -21.49 18.51
N TRP A 4 -52.07 -20.32 18.98
CA TRP A 4 -51.22 -19.39 18.18
C TRP A 4 -50.09 -18.75 19.02
N LYS A 5 -49.34 -19.52 19.82
CA LYS A 5 -48.22 -18.97 20.64
C LYS A 5 -46.84 -19.55 20.34
N THR A 6 -46.69 -20.51 19.44
CA THR A 6 -45.40 -21.18 19.18
C THR A 6 -44.56 -20.57 18.05
N ASN A 7 -45.12 -19.67 17.23
CA ASN A 7 -44.41 -19.15 16.05
C ASN A 7 -43.50 -17.94 16.31
N THR A 8 -43.60 -17.26 17.45
CA THR A 8 -42.78 -16.07 17.74
C THR A 8 -41.36 -16.42 18.20
N MET A 9 -41.13 -17.59 18.80
CA MET A 9 -39.80 -17.96 19.28
C MET A 9 -38.86 -18.41 18.15
N LEU A 10 -39.38 -19.04 17.10
CA LEU A 10 -38.56 -19.45 15.94
C LEU A 10 -38.11 -18.24 15.10
N LEU A 11 -38.94 -17.20 14.99
CA LEU A 11 -38.62 -15.99 14.24
C LEU A 11 -37.46 -15.21 14.91
N ASN A 12 -37.47 -15.10 16.23
CA ASN A 12 -36.42 -14.40 16.97
C ASN A 12 -35.07 -15.14 16.90
N TYR A 13 -35.08 -16.48 16.87
CA TYR A 13 -33.86 -17.26 16.70
C TYR A 13 -33.27 -17.14 15.29
N ALA A 14 -34.11 -17.06 14.25
CA ALA A 14 -33.66 -16.86 12.87
C ALA A 14 -33.04 -15.47 12.65
N ILE A 15 -33.60 -14.43 13.27
CA ILE A 15 -33.06 -13.06 13.21
C ILE A 15 -31.70 -12.98 13.93
N ALA A 16 -31.56 -13.66 15.07
CA ALA A 16 -30.29 -13.73 15.79
C ALA A 16 -29.19 -14.47 14.99
N LEU A 17 -29.53 -15.58 14.31
CA LEU A 17 -28.57 -16.31 13.46
C LEU A 17 -28.15 -15.53 12.21
N LEU A 18 -29.07 -14.79 11.57
CA LEU A 18 -28.74 -13.92 10.45
C LEU A 18 -27.86 -12.72 10.87
N SER A 19 -28.05 -12.20 12.08
CA SER A 19 -27.24 -11.09 12.62
C SER A 19 -25.79 -11.47 12.90
N VAL A 20 -25.50 -12.72 13.25
CA VAL A 20 -24.13 -13.16 13.60
C VAL A 20 -23.26 -13.43 12.37
N CYS A 21 -23.86 -13.85 11.25
CA CYS A 21 -23.10 -14.08 10.00
C CYS A 21 -22.60 -12.79 9.32
N CYS A 22 -23.26 -11.65 9.54
CA CYS A 22 -22.88 -10.39 8.86
C CYS A 22 -21.68 -9.68 9.48
N VAL A 23 -21.29 -9.99 10.73
CA VAL A 23 -20.19 -9.28 11.42
C VAL A 23 -18.81 -9.81 11.01
N VAL A 24 -18.71 -11.06 10.52
CA VAL A 24 -17.43 -11.66 10.09
C VAL A 24 -17.00 -11.19 8.69
N ALA A 25 -17.88 -10.54 7.92
CA ALA A 25 -17.56 -9.99 6.60
C ALA A 25 -16.85 -8.61 6.64
N GLY A 26 -16.64 -8.05 7.83
CA GLY A 26 -16.12 -6.69 8.02
C GLY A 26 -14.60 -6.57 7.95
N GLN A 27 -13.86 -7.66 8.18
CA GLN A 27 -12.44 -7.66 7.87
C GLN A 27 -12.31 -7.85 6.36
N ARG A 28 -12.18 -6.74 5.63
CA ARG A 28 -11.61 -6.72 4.27
C ARG A 28 -10.16 -7.20 4.37
N GLY A 29 -10.00 -8.47 4.69
CA GLY A 29 -8.74 -9.16 4.77
C GLY A 29 -8.21 -9.32 3.36
N CYS A 30 -6.89 -9.24 3.30
CA CYS A 30 -6.08 -9.62 2.17
C CYS A 30 -6.55 -10.93 1.54
N SER A 31 -7.11 -10.89 0.33
CA SER A 31 -7.53 -12.09 -0.40
C SER A 31 -6.61 -12.31 -1.59
N ARG A 32 -5.78 -13.36 -1.50
CA ARG A 32 -4.88 -13.75 -2.59
C ARG A 32 -5.63 -14.03 -3.90
N ASP A 33 -6.85 -14.55 -3.81
CA ASP A 33 -7.71 -14.78 -4.98
C ASP A 33 -8.19 -13.48 -5.59
N ARG A 34 -8.56 -12.49 -4.76
CA ARG A 34 -8.94 -11.16 -5.24
C ARG A 34 -7.79 -10.44 -5.91
N MET A 35 -6.59 -10.53 -5.35
CA MET A 35 -5.38 -9.99 -5.98
C MET A 35 -5.17 -10.58 -7.37
N ARG A 36 -5.26 -11.91 -7.50
CA ARG A 36 -5.15 -12.60 -8.81
C ARG A 36 -6.24 -12.17 -9.78
N GLN A 37 -7.48 -12.02 -9.32
CA GLN A 37 -8.57 -11.51 -10.16
C GLN A 37 -8.28 -10.10 -10.69
N CYS A 38 -7.75 -9.22 -9.84
CA CYS A 38 -7.40 -7.86 -10.23
C CYS A 38 -6.20 -7.84 -11.18
N GLU A 39 -5.19 -8.67 -10.96
CA GLU A 39 -4.05 -8.83 -11.89
C GLU A 39 -4.51 -9.39 -13.25
N ASP A 40 -5.31 -10.45 -13.26
CA ASP A 40 -5.80 -11.10 -14.50
C ASP A 40 -6.71 -10.17 -15.30
N SER A 41 -7.60 -9.41 -14.64
CA SER A 41 -8.45 -8.40 -15.27
C SER A 41 -7.62 -7.26 -15.85
N LEU A 42 -6.66 -6.73 -15.07
CA LEU A 42 -5.75 -5.68 -15.50
C LEU A 42 -4.96 -6.09 -16.74
N MET A 43 -4.34 -7.27 -16.72
CA MET A 43 -3.53 -7.77 -17.83
C MET A 43 -4.38 -8.06 -19.07
N ARG A 44 -5.60 -8.58 -18.89
CA ARG A 44 -6.54 -8.77 -20.01
C ARG A 44 -6.95 -7.45 -20.65
N ASN A 45 -7.17 -6.41 -19.85
CA ASN A 45 -7.52 -5.09 -20.35
C ASN A 45 -6.34 -4.42 -21.07
N ILE A 46 -5.10 -4.56 -20.56
CA ILE A 46 -3.88 -4.07 -21.22
C ILE A 46 -3.64 -4.75 -22.58
N GLN A 47 -3.93 -6.05 -22.69
CA GLN A 47 -3.76 -6.81 -23.94
C GLN A 47 -4.74 -6.39 -25.05
N ARG A 48 -5.85 -5.72 -24.72
CA ARG A 48 -6.75 -5.16 -25.73
C ARG A 48 -6.06 -3.99 -26.41
N ARG A 49 -5.96 -4.04 -27.75
CA ARG A 49 -5.31 -2.99 -28.53
C ARG A 49 -6.19 -1.75 -28.56
N TYR A 50 -5.58 -0.60 -28.28
CA TYR A 50 -6.27 0.69 -28.27
C TYR A 50 -6.86 1.07 -29.64
N ASN A 51 -6.17 0.72 -30.72
CA ASN A 51 -6.49 1.17 -32.08
C ASN A 51 -7.83 0.65 -32.62
N ASP A 52 -8.39 -0.41 -32.02
CA ASP A 52 -9.61 -1.05 -32.50
C ASP A 52 -10.87 -0.58 -31.76
N LEU A 53 -10.73 0.30 -30.76
CA LEU A 53 -11.81 0.70 -29.87
C LEU A 53 -12.36 2.09 -30.22
N GLY A 54 -13.69 2.22 -30.17
CA GLY A 54 -14.33 3.53 -30.27
C GLY A 54 -14.01 4.42 -29.05
N ARG A 55 -14.15 5.74 -29.18
CA ARG A 55 -13.86 6.71 -28.09
C ARG A 55 -14.60 6.40 -26.78
N MET A 56 -15.87 6.01 -26.86
CA MET A 56 -16.67 5.67 -25.67
C MET A 56 -16.21 4.36 -25.02
N GLU A 57 -15.84 3.37 -25.82
CA GLU A 57 -15.32 2.08 -25.34
C GLU A 57 -13.96 2.27 -24.68
N MET A 58 -13.11 3.13 -25.25
CA MET A 58 -11.84 3.53 -24.66
C MET A 58 -12.04 4.17 -23.29
N MET A 59 -12.96 5.12 -23.14
CA MET A 59 -13.22 5.75 -21.85
C MET A 59 -13.65 4.72 -20.79
N THR A 60 -14.52 3.79 -21.18
CA THR A 60 -14.98 2.71 -20.29
C THR A 60 -13.83 1.77 -19.94
N MET A 61 -13.00 1.40 -20.92
CA MET A 61 -11.81 0.58 -20.70
C MET A 61 -10.82 1.25 -19.76
N CYS A 62 -10.58 2.56 -19.91
CA CYS A 62 -9.68 3.32 -19.05
C CYS A 62 -10.18 3.41 -17.60
N GLN A 63 -11.50 3.51 -17.41
CA GLN A 63 -12.08 3.42 -16.07
C GLN A 63 -11.85 2.05 -15.44
N SER A 64 -12.13 0.96 -16.18
CA SER A 64 -11.88 -0.40 -15.70
C SER A 64 -10.40 -0.66 -15.41
N LEU A 65 -9.49 -0.18 -16.26
CA LEU A 65 -8.04 -0.27 -16.04
C LEU A 65 -7.60 0.41 -14.75
N ARG A 66 -8.13 1.61 -14.46
CA ARG A 66 -7.83 2.33 -13.22
C ARG A 66 -8.42 1.64 -11.99
N ASP A 67 -9.63 1.11 -12.11
CA ASP A 67 -10.27 0.34 -11.02
C ASP A 67 -9.48 -0.94 -10.71
N ASP A 68 -9.08 -1.70 -11.73
CA ASP A 68 -8.26 -2.91 -11.61
C ASP A 68 -6.87 -2.59 -11.06
N PHE A 69 -6.26 -1.49 -11.51
CA PHE A 69 -4.98 -1.00 -11.02
C PHE A 69 -5.04 -0.64 -9.54
N ASN A 70 -6.05 0.12 -9.12
CA ASN A 70 -6.28 0.48 -7.73
C ASN A 70 -6.58 -0.74 -6.86
N CYS A 71 -7.31 -1.72 -7.40
CA CYS A 71 -7.53 -2.99 -6.72
C CYS A 71 -6.19 -3.72 -6.51
N LEU A 72 -5.41 -3.91 -7.57
CA LEU A 72 -4.12 -4.61 -7.48
C LEU A 72 -3.20 -3.90 -6.48
N LEU A 73 -3.06 -2.58 -6.58
CA LEU A 73 -2.24 -1.80 -5.66
C LEU A 73 -2.68 -1.99 -4.21
N ARG A 74 -3.99 -1.98 -3.95
CA ARG A 74 -4.54 -2.24 -2.60
C ARG A 74 -4.20 -3.64 -2.11
N GLU A 75 -4.41 -4.66 -2.93
CA GLU A 75 -4.17 -6.06 -2.54
C GLU A 75 -2.66 -6.36 -2.42
N THR A 76 -1.77 -5.65 -3.13
CA THR A 76 -0.32 -5.86 -2.97
C THR A 76 0.22 -5.49 -1.58
N ARG A 77 -0.48 -4.62 -0.84
CA ARG A 77 -0.15 -4.27 0.55
C ARG A 77 -0.17 -5.46 1.51
N CYS A 78 -0.80 -6.54 1.08
CA CYS A 78 -0.93 -7.77 1.84
C CYS A 78 0.21 -8.76 1.63
N LEU A 79 1.04 -8.53 0.62
CA LEU A 79 2.12 -9.44 0.28
C LEU A 79 3.25 -9.31 1.28
N THR A 80 3.59 -10.42 1.93
CA THR A 80 4.74 -10.50 2.83
C THR A 80 6.02 -10.87 2.08
N SER A 81 5.89 -11.66 1.00
CA SER A 81 7.01 -12.08 0.16
C SER A 81 7.54 -10.92 -0.69
N GLU A 82 8.84 -10.64 -0.60
CA GLU A 82 9.52 -9.65 -1.45
C GLU A 82 9.45 -10.02 -2.94
N VAL A 83 9.58 -11.31 -3.27
CA VAL A 83 9.52 -11.79 -4.65
C VAL A 83 8.14 -11.53 -5.25
N GLU A 84 7.06 -11.75 -4.49
CA GLU A 84 5.69 -11.48 -4.94
C GLU A 84 5.44 -9.96 -5.07
N ARG A 85 5.94 -9.15 -4.13
CA ARG A 85 5.87 -7.67 -4.21
C ARG A 85 6.60 -7.14 -5.43
N SER A 86 7.81 -7.64 -5.71
CA SER A 86 8.61 -7.23 -6.87
C SER A 86 7.92 -7.57 -8.19
N ARG A 87 7.40 -8.81 -8.32
CA ARG A 87 6.63 -9.22 -9.50
C ARG A 87 5.38 -8.36 -9.70
N SER A 88 4.65 -8.09 -8.62
CA SER A 88 3.45 -7.24 -8.69
C SER A 88 3.82 -5.79 -9.03
N GLY A 89 4.97 -5.31 -8.55
CA GLY A 89 5.54 -4.02 -8.91
C GLY A 89 5.81 -3.89 -10.40
N ASP A 90 6.33 -4.93 -11.06
CA ASP A 90 6.53 -4.93 -12.51
C ASP A 90 5.20 -4.85 -13.28
N SER A 91 4.19 -5.61 -12.85
CA SER A 91 2.83 -5.54 -13.39
C SER A 91 2.23 -4.13 -13.23
N LEU A 92 2.40 -3.50 -12.05
CA LEU A 92 1.94 -2.14 -11.77
C LEU A 92 2.69 -1.10 -12.62
N ARG A 93 4.02 -1.18 -12.75
CA ARG A 93 4.79 -0.26 -13.59
C ARG A 93 4.38 -0.33 -15.06
N ASN A 94 4.17 -1.55 -15.58
CA ASN A 94 3.73 -1.75 -16.95
C ASN A 94 2.30 -1.21 -17.17
N ALA A 95 1.39 -1.50 -16.24
CA ALA A 95 0.03 -0.98 -16.26
C ALA A 95 -0.01 0.56 -16.20
N LEU A 96 0.78 1.15 -15.31
CA LEU A 96 0.90 2.61 -15.18
C LEU A 96 1.41 3.24 -16.48
N LYS A 97 2.43 2.65 -17.11
CA LYS A 97 2.92 3.12 -18.41
C LYS A 97 1.79 3.08 -19.45
N TYR A 98 1.04 1.99 -19.52
CA TYR A 98 -0.09 1.85 -20.43
C TYR A 98 -1.19 2.90 -20.15
N ILE A 99 -1.53 3.14 -18.88
CA ILE A 99 -2.52 4.16 -18.48
C ILE A 99 -2.04 5.55 -18.92
N ARG A 100 -0.76 5.90 -18.75
CA ARG A 100 -0.22 7.20 -19.18
C ARG A 100 -0.22 7.35 -20.70
N ASP A 101 0.17 6.31 -21.43
CA ASP A 101 0.27 6.36 -22.89
C ASP A 101 -1.12 6.35 -23.55
N GLY A 102 -2.09 5.63 -22.97
CA GLY A 102 -3.42 5.44 -23.54
C GLY A 102 -4.52 6.29 -22.91
N CYS A 103 -4.60 6.35 -21.58
CA CYS A 103 -5.77 6.87 -20.87
C CYS A 103 -5.64 8.32 -20.41
N ASP A 104 -4.42 8.84 -20.28
CA ASP A 104 -4.17 10.24 -19.87
C ASP A 104 -4.35 11.20 -21.05
N THR A 105 -5.59 11.27 -21.55
CA THR A 105 -6.02 12.34 -22.45
C THR A 105 -6.23 13.65 -21.67
N ASN A 106 -6.13 14.80 -22.34
CA ASN A 106 -6.24 16.12 -21.70
C ASN A 106 -7.43 16.23 -20.74
N GLY A 107 -7.15 16.47 -19.45
CA GLY A 107 -8.17 16.60 -18.40
C GLY A 107 -8.59 15.30 -17.73
N ALA A 108 -8.05 14.15 -18.12
CA ALA A 108 -8.34 12.85 -17.52
C ALA A 108 -7.18 12.30 -16.66
N SER A 109 -6.08 13.04 -16.51
CA SER A 109 -4.95 12.69 -15.65
C SER A 109 -5.10 13.31 -14.26
N TRP A 110 -4.49 12.69 -13.23
CA TRP A 110 -4.44 13.29 -11.89
C TRP A 110 -3.73 14.65 -11.89
N ARG A 111 -2.79 14.85 -12.83
CA ARG A 111 -2.02 16.10 -12.99
C ARG A 111 -2.87 17.28 -13.46
N ASP A 112 -4.02 17.00 -14.06
CA ASP A 112 -4.98 18.02 -14.52
C ASP A 112 -6.13 18.20 -13.51
N SER A 113 -6.24 17.32 -12.52
CA SER A 113 -7.31 17.36 -11.53
C SER A 113 -7.01 18.38 -10.45
N SER A 114 -7.90 19.36 -10.30
CA SER A 114 -7.84 20.37 -9.23
C SER A 114 -7.80 19.77 -7.81
N CYS A 115 -8.31 18.54 -7.64
CA CYS A 115 -8.21 17.78 -6.38
C CYS A 115 -6.76 17.53 -5.97
N TYR A 116 -5.94 17.02 -6.89
CA TYR A 116 -4.57 16.60 -6.59
C TYR A 116 -3.56 17.75 -6.64
N ILE A 117 -3.88 18.87 -7.31
CA ILE A 117 -3.04 20.08 -7.34
C ILE A 117 -3.35 21.03 -6.17
N GLY A 118 -4.46 20.78 -5.45
CA GLY A 118 -4.97 21.62 -4.38
C GLY A 118 -4.07 21.71 -3.13
N VAL A 119 -4.36 22.69 -2.28
CA VAL A 119 -3.59 22.94 -1.04
C VAL A 119 -3.64 21.74 -0.09
N GLU A 120 -4.78 21.06 0.01
CA GLU A 120 -4.93 19.90 0.91
C GLU A 120 -4.04 18.73 0.49
N MET A 121 -3.88 18.49 -0.81
CA MET A 121 -2.95 17.46 -1.29
C MET A 121 -1.50 17.83 -0.99
N LYS A 122 -1.15 19.11 -1.16
CA LYS A 122 0.17 19.64 -0.76
C LYS A 122 0.42 19.53 0.74
N ASN A 123 -0.61 19.62 1.58
CA ASN A 123 -0.48 19.39 3.02
C ASN A 123 -0.08 17.93 3.30
N CYS A 124 -0.70 16.96 2.61
CA CYS A 124 -0.29 15.56 2.69
C CYS A 124 1.17 15.36 2.21
N GLU A 125 1.57 15.97 1.09
CA GLU A 125 2.95 15.92 0.58
C GLU A 125 3.95 16.56 1.54
N SER A 126 3.62 17.70 2.16
CA SER A 126 4.51 18.41 3.09
C SER A 126 4.79 17.62 4.37
N SER A 127 3.83 16.79 4.78
CA SER A 127 3.98 15.87 5.91
C SER A 127 4.97 14.74 5.60
N PHE A 128 5.29 14.53 4.33
CA PHE A 128 6.20 13.49 3.85
C PHE A 128 7.14 14.01 2.76
N PRO A 129 8.26 14.66 3.11
CA PRO A 129 9.23 15.14 2.13
C PRO A 129 9.90 13.95 1.42
N LEU A 130 9.29 13.53 0.32
CA LEU A 130 9.79 12.50 -0.60
C LEU A 130 10.97 13.02 -1.45
N GLY A 131 11.16 14.33 -1.49
CA GLY A 131 12.22 14.97 -2.27
C GLY A 131 13.59 14.83 -1.60
N GLY A 132 14.38 13.86 -2.04
CA GLY A 132 15.84 13.88 -1.84
C GLY A 132 16.49 12.56 -1.47
N ILE A 133 15.73 11.58 -0.97
CA ILE A 133 16.27 10.27 -0.63
C ILE A 133 15.79 9.30 -1.69
N GLN A 134 16.71 8.74 -2.49
CA GLN A 134 16.39 7.60 -3.33
C GLN A 134 15.99 6.45 -2.40
N PHE A 135 14.68 6.23 -2.20
CA PHE A 135 14.13 5.16 -1.38
C PHE A 135 14.25 3.82 -2.10
N SER A 136 15.46 3.46 -2.53
CA SER A 136 15.75 2.19 -3.19
C SER A 136 15.81 1.01 -2.22
N SER A 137 15.77 1.26 -0.90
CA SER A 137 15.77 0.21 0.12
C SER A 137 14.49 0.25 0.96
N TYR A 138 13.89 -0.93 1.12
CA TYR A 138 12.79 -1.19 2.04
C TYR A 138 13.26 -0.88 3.48
N ASN A 139 12.74 0.20 4.05
CA ASN A 139 12.95 0.59 5.45
C ASN A 139 11.58 0.69 6.14
N PRO A 140 11.36 -0.02 7.28
CA PRO A 140 10.11 0.06 8.04
C PRO A 140 9.68 1.48 8.40
N GLU A 141 10.62 2.37 8.71
CA GLU A 141 10.30 3.77 9.02
C GLU A 141 9.78 4.53 7.79
N THR A 142 10.38 4.28 6.62
CA THR A 142 9.92 4.84 5.35
C THR A 142 8.53 4.33 5.02
N CYS A 143 8.27 3.04 5.22
CA CYS A 143 6.93 2.47 5.00
C CYS A 143 5.88 3.03 5.97
N ARG A 144 6.23 3.25 7.24
CA ARG A 144 5.34 3.92 8.19
C ARG A 144 4.95 5.32 7.70
N LYS A 145 5.93 6.11 7.26
CA LYS A 145 5.68 7.46 6.74
C LYS A 145 4.86 7.44 5.45
N TYR A 146 5.15 6.51 4.54
CA TYR A 146 4.35 6.31 3.33
C TYR A 146 2.90 5.93 3.65
N ASN A 147 2.67 5.05 4.63
CA ASN A 147 1.31 4.67 5.02
C ASN A 147 0.52 5.88 5.56
N LEU A 148 1.13 6.72 6.39
CA LEU A 148 0.52 7.98 6.85
C LEU A 148 0.21 8.93 5.69
N PHE A 149 1.12 9.06 4.72
CA PHE A 149 0.89 9.84 3.51
C PHE A 149 -0.29 9.29 2.70
N ALA A 150 -0.31 7.99 2.43
CA ALA A 150 -1.36 7.36 1.64
C ALA A 150 -2.74 7.43 2.32
N ASP A 151 -2.79 7.36 3.67
CA ASP A 151 -4.01 7.54 4.44
C ASP A 151 -4.50 9.00 4.36
N CYS A 152 -3.60 9.99 4.51
CA CYS A 152 -3.92 11.40 4.32
C CYS A 152 -4.50 11.68 2.93
N VAL A 153 -3.87 11.14 1.88
CA VAL A 153 -4.33 11.26 0.49
C VAL A 153 -5.73 10.66 0.34
N ARG A 154 -5.95 9.45 0.85
CA ARG A 154 -7.24 8.76 0.77
C ARG A 154 -8.35 9.55 1.47
N ASP A 155 -8.08 10.07 2.65
CA ASP A 155 -9.06 10.85 3.42
C ASP A 155 -9.37 12.18 2.73
N THR A 156 -8.36 12.84 2.16
CA THR A 156 -8.52 14.07 1.37
C THR A 156 -9.36 13.81 0.12
N VAL A 157 -9.03 12.78 -0.66
CA VAL A 157 -9.77 12.42 -1.89
C VAL A 157 -11.23 12.12 -1.57
N ARG A 158 -11.50 11.34 -0.52
CA ARG A 158 -12.87 10.98 -0.13
C ARG A 158 -13.69 12.15 0.42
N SER A 159 -13.06 13.08 1.12
CA SER A 159 -13.77 14.18 1.79
C SER A 159 -13.89 15.44 0.93
N ARG A 160 -12.96 15.67 0.00
CA ARG A 160 -12.86 16.93 -0.75
C ARG A 160 -13.05 16.77 -2.26
N CYS A 161 -12.83 15.58 -2.82
CA CYS A 161 -12.76 15.41 -4.27
C CYS A 161 -14.02 14.74 -4.83
N ARG A 162 -14.13 14.72 -6.16
CA ARG A 162 -15.26 14.06 -6.83
C ARG A 162 -15.06 12.55 -6.79
N SER A 163 -16.16 11.80 -6.89
CA SER A 163 -16.09 10.32 -6.95
C SER A 163 -15.19 9.81 -8.07
N ASP A 164 -15.12 10.53 -9.19
CA ASP A 164 -14.30 10.15 -10.34
C ASP A 164 -12.79 10.31 -10.06
N ASP A 165 -12.41 11.21 -9.14
CA ASP A 165 -11.01 11.43 -8.74
C ASP A 165 -10.45 10.26 -7.89
N ASP A 166 -11.31 9.47 -7.22
CA ASP A 166 -10.91 8.28 -6.45
C ASP A 166 -10.18 7.26 -7.33
N ARG A 167 -10.56 7.20 -8.63
CA ARG A 167 -9.92 6.31 -9.61
C ARG A 167 -8.49 6.72 -9.95
N LEU A 168 -8.15 7.99 -9.77
CA LEU A 168 -6.81 8.53 -10.06
C LEU A 168 -5.84 8.33 -8.89
N MET A 169 -6.34 7.91 -7.72
CA MET A 169 -5.57 7.84 -6.48
C MET A 169 -4.38 6.89 -6.57
N GLY A 170 -4.54 5.69 -7.13
CA GLY A 170 -3.41 4.75 -7.23
C GLY A 170 -2.32 5.27 -8.16
N GLN A 171 -2.70 5.92 -9.26
CA GLN A 171 -1.73 6.55 -10.17
C GLN A 171 -0.94 7.63 -9.44
N TYR A 172 -1.62 8.50 -8.70
CA TYR A 172 -0.99 9.55 -7.90
C TYR A 172 -0.04 8.99 -6.82
N LEU A 173 -0.47 7.96 -6.09
CA LEU A 173 0.36 7.34 -5.04
C LEU A 173 1.63 6.71 -5.62
N VAL A 174 1.52 6.03 -6.76
CA VAL A 174 2.69 5.45 -7.44
C VAL A 174 3.62 6.52 -8.01
N ASP A 175 3.07 7.58 -8.62
CA ASP A 175 3.88 8.69 -9.15
C ASP A 175 4.66 9.40 -8.04
N SER A 176 4.03 9.56 -6.87
CA SER A 176 4.60 10.28 -5.73
C SER A 176 5.62 9.42 -4.98
N ALA A 177 5.26 8.18 -4.63
CA ALA A 177 6.05 7.33 -3.73
C ALA A 177 6.84 6.21 -4.44
N GLN A 178 6.69 6.07 -5.75
CA GLN A 178 7.39 5.08 -6.59
C GLN A 178 7.25 3.66 -6.02
N ASP A 179 8.37 2.97 -5.83
CA ASP A 179 8.46 1.59 -5.37
C ASP A 179 7.86 1.35 -3.99
N LEU A 180 7.78 2.39 -3.14
CA LEU A 180 7.14 2.29 -1.83
C LEU A 180 5.65 1.94 -1.96
N ALA A 181 5.02 2.29 -3.07
CA ALA A 181 3.58 2.17 -3.22
C ALA A 181 3.05 0.73 -3.13
N TRP A 182 3.85 -0.24 -3.59
CA TRP A 182 3.58 -1.68 -3.51
C TRP A 182 4.57 -2.45 -2.64
N ASN A 183 5.72 -1.86 -2.29
CA ASN A 183 6.65 -2.51 -1.36
C ASN A 183 6.24 -2.34 0.09
N CYS A 184 5.53 -1.26 0.44
CA CYS A 184 5.06 -1.05 1.79
C CYS A 184 3.71 -1.71 2.00
N GLY A 185 3.70 -2.77 2.80
CA GLY A 185 2.46 -3.39 3.26
C GLY A 185 1.75 -2.55 4.32
N ASP A 186 0.48 -2.89 4.58
CA ASP A 186 -0.23 -2.34 5.73
C ASP A 186 0.41 -2.94 7.00
N THR A 187 1.35 -2.21 7.59
CA THR A 187 2.03 -2.58 8.85
C THR A 187 1.14 -2.38 10.08
N SER A 188 -0.13 -2.02 9.89
CA SER A 188 -1.07 -1.56 10.91
C SER A 188 -1.43 -2.59 11.97
N SER A 189 -1.03 -3.85 11.86
CA SER A 189 -1.50 -4.89 12.78
C SER A 189 -0.51 -5.34 13.85
N SER A 190 0.77 -4.95 13.80
CA SER A 190 1.76 -5.56 14.73
C SER A 190 2.37 -4.63 15.78
N TYR A 191 2.33 -3.31 15.63
CA TYR A 191 3.02 -2.41 16.57
C TYR A 191 2.12 -1.77 17.63
N ASP A 192 0.81 -1.64 17.39
CA ASP A 192 -0.11 -1.04 18.39
C ASP A 192 -0.48 -2.02 19.52
N ASN A 193 -0.33 -3.33 19.29
CA ASN A 193 -0.51 -4.33 20.34
C ASN A 193 0.63 -4.34 21.37
N ASP A 194 1.84 -3.89 21.00
CA ASP A 194 2.95 -3.84 21.95
C ASP A 194 2.85 -2.60 22.86
N ARG A 195 2.37 -1.46 22.35
CA ARG A 195 2.19 -0.25 23.19
C ARG A 195 1.07 -0.37 24.22
N SER A 196 -0.06 -0.99 23.87
CA SER A 196 -1.13 -1.19 24.87
C SER A 196 -0.77 -2.22 25.95
N ARG A 197 0.32 -2.98 25.80
CA ARG A 197 0.73 -3.99 26.77
C ARG A 197 1.65 -3.44 27.85
N ASP A 198 2.38 -2.35 27.59
CA ASP A 198 3.29 -1.74 28.55
C ASP A 198 2.61 -0.72 29.47
N ASP A 199 1.52 -0.07 29.04
CA ASP A 199 0.77 0.91 29.86
C ASP A 199 -0.11 0.27 30.97
N HIS A 200 -0.10 -1.06 31.12
CA HIS A 200 -0.79 -1.76 32.21
C HIS A 200 0.13 -2.40 33.24
N ARG A 201 1.44 -2.08 33.19
CA ARG A 201 2.41 -2.68 34.12
C ARG A 201 2.76 -1.82 35.34
N ASP A 202 2.32 -0.56 35.40
CA ASP A 202 2.71 0.35 36.48
C ASP A 202 1.70 0.47 37.64
N ASP A 203 0.49 -0.08 37.54
CA ASP A 203 -0.48 -0.04 38.64
C ASP A 203 -0.35 -1.20 39.65
N ARG A 204 0.65 -2.09 39.49
CA ARG A 204 0.83 -3.25 40.38
C ARG A 204 2.05 -3.22 41.30
N TYR A 205 2.68 -2.05 41.47
CA TYR A 205 3.92 -1.92 42.26
C TYR A 205 3.80 -1.06 43.52
N ASN A 206 2.63 -1.05 44.19
CA ASN A 206 2.48 -0.35 45.46
C ASN A 206 2.03 -1.19 46.68
N ASP A 207 1.99 -2.53 46.60
CA ASP A 207 1.44 -3.34 47.70
C ASP A 207 2.38 -4.38 48.35
N ARG A 208 3.70 -4.36 48.12
CA ARG A 208 4.63 -5.20 48.91
C ARG A 208 5.89 -4.46 49.35
N ARG A 209 5.71 -3.61 50.37
CA ARG A 209 6.70 -3.50 51.44
C ARG A 209 6.71 -4.84 52.19
N ASP A 210 7.91 -5.23 52.62
CA ASP A 210 8.25 -6.47 53.34
C ASP A 210 8.31 -7.65 52.35
N ASP A 211 9.48 -8.08 51.87
CA ASP A 211 10.38 -8.85 52.71
C ASP A 211 11.87 -8.59 52.48
N ARG A 212 12.51 -8.47 53.64
CA ARG A 212 13.92 -8.41 53.94
C ARG A 212 14.52 -9.80 53.77
N TYR A 213 15.77 -9.85 53.31
CA TYR A 213 16.68 -11.01 53.18
C TYR A 213 16.68 -11.76 51.85
N GLY A 214 17.86 -11.81 51.25
CA GLY A 214 18.41 -13.10 50.86
C GLY A 214 18.90 -13.20 49.43
N ASN A 215 20.21 -13.07 49.33
CA ASN A 215 21.05 -14.08 48.69
C ASN A 215 21.17 -14.12 47.16
N ASP A 216 22.45 -14.13 46.80
CA ASP A 216 23.07 -14.87 45.70
C ASP A 216 22.83 -14.41 44.26
N ARG A 217 23.87 -13.88 43.61
CA ARG A 217 25.05 -14.57 43.06
C ARG A 217 24.72 -15.40 41.81
N TYR A 218 25.35 -14.92 40.73
CA TYR A 218 25.89 -15.64 39.58
C TYR A 218 24.96 -16.06 38.45
N ASN A 219 25.51 -15.74 37.26
CA ASN A 219 25.29 -16.30 35.94
C ASN A 219 24.14 -15.69 35.13
N ASP A 220 24.51 -14.90 34.11
CA ASP A 220 24.15 -15.17 32.72
C ASP A 220 24.81 -14.14 31.79
N ARG A 221 26.11 -14.35 31.52
CA ARG A 221 26.94 -13.47 30.67
C ARG A 221 27.29 -14.08 29.30
N GLU A 222 26.59 -15.11 28.84
CA GLU A 222 26.92 -15.79 27.56
C GLU A 222 25.65 -16.11 26.76
N ARG A 223 25.15 -15.16 25.96
CA ARG A 223 24.20 -15.53 24.89
C ARG A 223 24.07 -14.65 23.65
N ASP A 224 24.98 -13.72 23.36
CA ASP A 224 24.75 -12.76 22.26
C ASP A 224 25.79 -12.75 21.12
N GLN A 225 26.56 -13.82 20.89
CA GLN A 225 27.70 -13.75 19.93
C GLN A 225 27.55 -14.41 18.55
N TYR A 226 26.41 -14.97 18.14
CA TYR A 226 26.31 -15.61 16.81
C TYR A 226 24.98 -15.35 16.09
N ARG A 227 24.85 -14.19 15.43
CA ARG A 227 23.90 -14.03 14.31
C ARG A 227 24.32 -12.94 13.31
N GLY A 228 25.51 -13.09 12.74
CA GLY A 228 26.01 -12.24 11.64
C GLY A 228 26.12 -13.03 10.34
N GLY A 229 25.02 -13.16 9.59
CA GLY A 229 24.99 -13.76 8.25
C GLY A 229 25.07 -12.68 7.17
N SER A 230 26.29 -12.45 6.65
CA SER A 230 26.60 -11.51 5.58
C SER A 230 26.45 -12.19 4.21
N TYR A 231 25.25 -12.11 3.61
CA TYR A 231 25.00 -12.55 2.24
C TYR A 231 24.15 -11.52 1.48
N ASP A 232 24.57 -10.25 1.38
CA ASP A 232 23.74 -9.27 0.65
C ASP A 232 24.50 -8.09 -0.01
N ARG A 233 25.82 -8.18 -0.18
CA ARG A 233 26.59 -7.09 -0.83
C ARG A 233 26.82 -7.26 -2.33
N GLU A 234 26.61 -8.45 -2.90
CA GLU A 234 27.03 -8.73 -4.28
C GLU A 234 25.95 -8.43 -5.34
N TRP A 235 24.65 -8.45 -4.98
CA TRP A 235 23.57 -8.12 -5.92
C TRP A 235 23.37 -6.61 -6.16
N ILE A 236 23.66 -5.78 -5.15
CA ILE A 236 23.50 -4.32 -5.23
C ILE A 236 24.51 -3.67 -6.19
N GLN A 237 25.69 -4.25 -6.39
CA GLN A 237 26.69 -3.71 -7.31
C GLN A 237 26.34 -3.91 -8.79
N ARG A 238 25.58 -4.94 -9.18
CA ARG A 238 25.22 -5.18 -10.60
C ARG A 238 24.10 -4.27 -11.11
N GLN A 239 23.21 -3.78 -10.25
CA GLN A 239 22.14 -2.86 -10.63
C GLN A 239 22.65 -1.42 -10.86
N ARG A 240 23.67 -0.97 -10.10
CA ARG A 240 24.28 0.36 -10.25
C ARG A 240 24.95 0.60 -11.61
N SER A 241 25.58 -0.41 -12.20
CA SER A 241 26.28 -0.24 -13.50
C SER A 241 25.34 -0.06 -14.69
N ARG A 242 24.05 -0.44 -14.57
CA ARG A 242 23.08 -0.26 -15.67
C ARG A 242 22.41 1.11 -15.68
N GLN A 243 22.17 1.72 -14.51
CA GLN A 243 21.58 3.06 -14.47
C GLN A 243 22.58 4.17 -14.80
N ILE A 244 23.85 4.07 -14.39
CA ILE A 244 24.85 5.10 -14.72
C ILE A 244 25.04 5.22 -16.24
N SER A 245 24.98 4.10 -16.98
CA SER A 245 25.14 4.10 -18.44
C SER A 245 24.06 4.90 -19.18
N GLN A 246 22.80 4.91 -18.71
CA GLN A 246 21.73 5.65 -19.39
C GLN A 246 21.81 7.17 -19.19
N TRP A 247 22.26 7.63 -18.02
CA TRP A 247 22.42 9.05 -17.75
C TRP A 247 23.59 9.68 -18.50
N THR A 248 24.69 8.94 -18.72
CA THR A 248 25.84 9.44 -19.49
C THR A 248 25.51 9.66 -20.97
N ILE A 249 24.71 8.76 -21.58
CA ILE A 249 24.28 8.91 -22.98
C ILE A 249 23.34 10.11 -23.13
N PHE A 250 22.45 10.33 -22.16
CA PHE A 250 21.54 11.48 -22.18
C PHE A 250 22.29 12.82 -22.04
N TRP A 251 23.32 12.86 -21.18
CA TRP A 251 24.18 14.06 -21.03
C TRP A 251 25.05 14.34 -22.26
N GLN A 252 25.59 13.30 -22.93
CA GLN A 252 26.37 13.49 -24.17
C GLN A 252 25.51 14.01 -25.33
N LEU A 253 24.24 13.59 -25.43
CA LEU A 253 23.32 14.09 -26.45
C LEU A 253 22.85 15.54 -26.19
N LEU A 254 22.83 15.97 -24.93
CA LEU A 254 22.47 17.34 -24.54
C LEU A 254 23.62 18.33 -24.75
N LEU A 255 24.86 17.91 -24.48
CA LEU A 255 26.04 18.78 -24.68
C LEU A 255 26.48 18.87 -26.14
N GLY A 256 26.27 17.83 -26.96
CA GLY A 256 26.64 17.84 -28.38
C GLY A 256 25.76 18.72 -29.28
N LYS A 257 24.75 19.39 -28.74
CA LYS A 257 23.82 20.27 -29.49
C LYS A 257 24.09 21.77 -29.34
N TRP A 258 25.16 22.15 -28.63
CA TRP A 258 25.50 23.55 -28.35
C TRP A 258 26.72 24.08 -29.13
N GLU A 259 27.33 23.26 -30.00
CA GLU A 259 28.38 23.69 -30.94
C GLU A 259 27.85 23.70 -32.38
N LEU A 260 27.00 24.67 -32.69
CA LEU A 260 26.64 25.15 -34.04
C LEU A 260 25.87 26.46 -33.90
#